data_AF-A0A1C5FSH2-F1
#
_entry.id   AF-A0A1C5FSH2-F1
#
_cell.length_a   1.000
_cell.length_b   1.000
_cell.length_c   1.000
_cell.angle_alpha   90.00
_cell.angle_beta   90.00
_cell.angle_gamma   90.00
#
_symmetry.space_group_name_H-M   'P 1'
#
loop_
_entity.id
_entity.type
_entity.pdbx_description
1 polymer ?
#
loop_
_entity_poly.entity_id
_entity_poly.type
_entity_poly.pdbx_seq_one_letter_code
_entity_poly.pdbx_strand_id
1 'polypeptide(L)'
;MALDPISTDTSPARPVECPESARPSGPAGAEETASATELRSLLAVMNALCDGDFTVRADASADGLVGEMAGVFNQLVTRNAHLAGELQRVRREVVRQGRLDERITASPGQGGWATNVNAANQLVDALVGPVSNATRVLDAIASGDLTQRVDLHDGNRQLRGDLRRLGRGVNRTVDQLSLFTGELTRIAREVGTEGRLGGRAKVQGLTGDWRMVTEAVNTMASRLTAQVRDIAEVTTAVARGDLTRQVTVEATGELLELKLTVNTMVDQLGAFADEVTRVAREVGTEGQLGGRAQVRGVSGVWKDLTDNV
;
A
#
# COMPACT_ATOMS: atom_id res chain seq x y z
N MET A 1 -47.71 -26.24 1.62
CA MET A 1 -47.06 -26.76 0.40
C MET A 1 -46.30 -27.99 0.81
N ALA A 2 -46.97 -29.14 0.77
CA ALA A 2 -46.44 -30.44 1.15
C ALA A 2 -45.85 -31.11 -0.10
N LEU A 3 -44.69 -31.75 0.04
CA LEU A 3 -44.01 -32.47 -1.02
C LEU A 3 -44.51 -33.92 -1.04
N ASP A 4 -45.04 -34.36 -2.19
CA ASP A 4 -45.42 -35.75 -2.45
C ASP A 4 -44.19 -36.65 -2.64
N PRO A 5 -44.22 -37.92 -2.21
CA PRO A 5 -43.14 -38.87 -2.41
C PRO A 5 -43.21 -39.54 -3.80
N ILE A 6 -42.04 -39.65 -4.45
CA ILE A 6 -41.83 -40.32 -5.73
C ILE A 6 -41.95 -41.85 -5.55
N SER A 7 -42.90 -42.46 -6.24
CA SER A 7 -43.05 -43.93 -6.35
C SER A 7 -41.90 -44.53 -7.15
N THR A 8 -41.17 -45.48 -6.55
CA THR A 8 -40.23 -46.37 -7.22
C THR A 8 -40.98 -47.57 -7.80
N ASP A 9 -41.22 -47.56 -9.10
CA ASP A 9 -41.71 -48.71 -9.85
C ASP A 9 -40.58 -49.74 -10.01
N THR A 10 -40.77 -50.92 -9.43
CA THR A 10 -39.81 -52.03 -9.46
C THR A 10 -40.43 -53.16 -10.28
N SER A 11 -40.26 -53.11 -11.59
CA SER A 11 -40.66 -54.21 -12.49
C SER A 11 -39.49 -55.17 -12.69
N PRO A 12 -39.67 -56.51 -12.54
CA PRO A 12 -38.59 -57.47 -12.69
C PRO A 12 -38.28 -57.72 -14.18
N ALA A 13 -37.02 -57.52 -14.56
CA ALA A 13 -36.53 -57.80 -15.91
C ALA A 13 -36.62 -59.31 -16.23
N ARG A 14 -37.15 -59.63 -17.42
CA ARG A 14 -37.19 -60.98 -17.99
C ARG A 14 -35.78 -61.53 -18.25
N PRO A 15 -35.53 -62.84 -18.08
CA PRO A 15 -34.24 -63.44 -18.40
C PRO A 15 -34.00 -63.44 -19.92
N VAL A 16 -32.84 -62.96 -20.32
CA VAL A 16 -32.35 -63.02 -21.70
C VAL A 16 -31.82 -64.44 -21.95
N GLU A 17 -32.46 -65.19 -22.84
CA GLU A 17 -31.92 -66.45 -23.37
C GLU A 17 -30.75 -66.14 -24.32
N CYS A 18 -29.55 -66.61 -23.97
CA CYS A 18 -28.39 -66.59 -24.86
C CYS A 18 -28.47 -67.78 -25.85
N PRO A 19 -28.16 -67.59 -27.15
CA PRO A 19 -28.08 -68.70 -28.07
C PRO A 19 -26.82 -69.55 -27.80
N GLU A 20 -27.03 -70.87 -27.78
CA GLU A 20 -26.00 -71.90 -27.65
C GLU A 20 -25.04 -71.82 -28.85
N SER A 21 -23.80 -71.35 -28.62
CA SER A 21 -22.76 -71.31 -29.65
C SER A 21 -22.03 -72.66 -29.73
N ALA A 22 -22.06 -73.23 -30.93
CA ALA A 22 -21.36 -74.45 -31.28
C ALA A 22 -19.85 -74.34 -31.04
N ARG A 23 -19.26 -75.35 -30.38
CA ARG A 23 -17.81 -75.49 -30.20
C ARG A 23 -17.11 -75.73 -31.55
N PRO A 24 -16.05 -74.99 -31.90
CA PRO A 24 -15.06 -75.48 -32.84
C PRO A 24 -13.93 -76.20 -32.09
N SER A 25 -13.72 -77.46 -32.43
CA SER A 25 -12.58 -78.28 -32.03
C SER A 25 -11.40 -78.01 -32.98
N GLY A 26 -10.31 -77.44 -32.48
CA GLY A 26 -9.06 -77.14 -33.23
C GLY A 26 -7.99 -76.60 -32.28
N PRO A 27 -6.69 -76.79 -32.55
CA PRO A 27 -5.67 -77.11 -31.54
C PRO A 27 -5.45 -75.97 -30.54
N ALA A 28 -5.20 -76.35 -29.28
CA ALA A 28 -4.82 -75.46 -28.20
C ALA A 28 -3.57 -74.63 -28.58
N GLY A 29 -3.79 -73.45 -29.12
CA GLY A 29 -2.86 -72.34 -28.90
C GLY A 29 -2.87 -72.06 -27.41
N ALA A 30 -1.71 -72.02 -26.79
CA ALA A 30 -1.56 -71.74 -25.37
C ALA A 30 -2.38 -70.48 -25.02
N GLU A 31 -3.49 -70.66 -24.32
CA GLU A 31 -4.12 -69.57 -23.58
C GLU A 31 -3.10 -69.16 -22.54
N GLU A 32 -2.38 -68.09 -22.83
CA GLU A 32 -1.38 -67.45 -21.98
C GLU A 32 -2.13 -66.85 -20.77
N THR A 33 -2.54 -67.74 -19.87
CA THR A 33 -3.23 -67.41 -18.64
C THR A 33 -2.19 -66.84 -17.68
N ALA A 34 -2.25 -65.52 -17.51
CA ALA A 34 -1.46 -64.78 -16.53
C ALA A 34 -1.40 -65.57 -15.20
N SER A 35 -0.20 -65.83 -14.70
CA SER A 35 -0.08 -66.64 -13.49
C SER A 35 -0.67 -65.86 -12.30
N ALA A 36 -1.40 -66.54 -11.40
CA ALA A 36 -1.98 -65.88 -10.22
C ALA A 36 -0.92 -65.18 -9.34
N THR A 37 0.34 -65.58 -9.46
CA THR A 37 1.49 -64.97 -8.79
C THR A 37 1.86 -63.63 -9.43
N GLU A 38 1.91 -63.54 -10.76
CA GLU A 38 2.16 -62.29 -11.49
C GLU A 38 1.09 -61.23 -11.19
N LEU A 39 -0.19 -61.61 -11.19
CA LEU A 39 -1.29 -60.69 -10.88
C LEU A 39 -1.24 -60.20 -9.43
N ARG A 40 -0.88 -61.07 -8.47
CA ARG A 40 -0.67 -60.66 -7.07
C ARG A 40 0.51 -59.70 -6.92
N SER A 41 1.59 -59.94 -7.67
CA SER A 41 2.76 -59.06 -7.68
C SER A 41 2.39 -57.69 -8.22
N LEU A 42 1.72 -57.62 -9.38
CA LEU A 42 1.24 -56.36 -9.95
C LEU A 42 0.29 -55.63 -9.00
N LEU A 43 -0.64 -56.34 -8.36
CA LEU A 43 -1.56 -55.77 -7.38
C LEU A 43 -0.83 -55.21 -6.14
N ALA A 44 0.23 -55.86 -5.66
CA ALA A 44 1.03 -55.35 -4.55
C ALA A 44 1.73 -54.03 -4.92
N VAL A 45 2.31 -53.96 -6.13
CA VAL A 45 2.96 -52.74 -6.63
C VAL A 45 1.92 -51.63 -6.89
N MET A 46 0.72 -51.98 -7.35
CA MET A 46 -0.39 -51.03 -7.48
C MET A 46 -0.86 -50.48 -6.13
N ASN A 47 -0.94 -51.30 -5.08
CA ASN A 47 -1.25 -50.82 -3.73
C ASN A 47 -0.17 -49.85 -3.22
N ALA A 48 1.10 -50.15 -3.44
CA ALA A 48 2.19 -49.24 -3.06
C ALA A 48 2.11 -47.88 -3.79
N LEU A 49 1.69 -47.88 -5.07
CA LEU A 49 1.40 -46.63 -5.79
C LEU A 49 0.24 -45.85 -5.16
N CYS A 50 -0.84 -46.53 -4.75
CA CYS A 50 -1.97 -45.91 -4.05
C CYS A 50 -1.54 -45.28 -2.71
N ASP A 51 -0.56 -45.89 -2.03
CA ASP A 51 0.03 -45.37 -0.79
C ASP A 51 1.03 -44.22 -1.03
N GLY A 52 1.29 -43.86 -2.29
CA GLY A 52 2.16 -42.76 -2.68
C GLY A 52 3.65 -43.13 -2.80
N ASP A 53 3.99 -44.42 -2.78
CA ASP A 53 5.34 -44.87 -3.11
C ASP A 53 5.54 -44.87 -4.63
N PHE A 54 6.21 -43.83 -5.13
CA PHE A 54 6.52 -43.70 -6.56
C PHE A 54 7.87 -44.33 -6.97
N THR A 55 8.52 -45.07 -6.06
CA THR A 55 9.79 -45.75 -6.33
C THR A 55 9.59 -47.19 -6.81
N VAL A 56 8.44 -47.80 -6.52
CA VAL A 56 8.11 -49.17 -6.91
C VAL A 56 8.05 -49.36 -8.43
N ARG A 57 8.45 -50.53 -8.91
CA ARG A 57 8.39 -50.90 -10.32
C ARG A 57 7.77 -52.28 -10.47
N ALA A 58 6.85 -52.41 -11.41
CA ALA A 58 6.33 -53.70 -11.84
C ALA A 58 7.30 -54.34 -12.82
N ASP A 59 7.43 -55.66 -12.76
CA ASP A 59 8.26 -56.41 -13.69
C ASP A 59 7.59 -56.44 -15.07
N ALA A 60 8.21 -55.77 -16.05
CA ALA A 60 7.73 -55.71 -17.43
C ALA A 60 8.38 -56.80 -18.32
N SER A 61 9.17 -57.71 -17.75
CA SER A 61 9.79 -58.82 -18.48
C SER A 61 8.88 -60.04 -18.63
N ALA A 62 7.69 -60.03 -18.00
CA ALA A 62 6.67 -61.04 -18.20
C ALA A 62 6.09 -60.96 -19.62
N ASP A 63 5.99 -62.10 -20.30
CA ASP A 63 5.37 -62.17 -21.62
C ASP A 63 3.84 -62.02 -21.52
N GLY A 64 3.24 -61.50 -22.59
CA GLY A 64 1.80 -61.29 -22.71
C GLY A 64 1.27 -60.02 -22.04
N LEU A 65 -0.05 -60.01 -21.78
CA LEU A 65 -0.81 -58.85 -21.32
C LEU A 65 -0.28 -58.24 -20.00
N VAL A 66 0.27 -59.07 -19.10
CA VAL A 66 0.76 -58.62 -17.79
C VAL A 66 2.03 -57.78 -17.94
N GLY A 67 2.94 -58.12 -18.85
CA GLY A 67 4.10 -57.29 -19.17
C GLY A 67 3.71 -55.93 -19.73
N GLU A 68 2.72 -55.89 -20.63
CA GLU A 68 2.17 -54.64 -21.16
C GLU A 68 1.54 -53.78 -20.06
N MET A 69 0.73 -54.39 -19.18
CA MET A 69 0.16 -53.72 -18.00
C MET A 69 1.24 -53.19 -17.07
N ALA A 70 2.30 -53.96 -16.80
CA ALA A 70 3.44 -53.54 -16.00
C ALA A 70 4.19 -52.36 -16.64
N GLY A 71 4.31 -52.34 -17.97
CA GLY A 71 4.86 -51.21 -18.73
C GLY A 71 4.04 -49.93 -18.57
N VAL A 72 2.72 -50.00 -18.77
CA VAL A 72 1.81 -48.86 -18.56
C VAL A 72 1.82 -48.40 -17.11
N PHE A 73 1.82 -49.33 -16.17
CA PHE A 73 1.94 -49.06 -14.74
C PHE A 73 3.22 -48.29 -14.42
N ASN A 74 4.38 -48.73 -14.91
CA ASN A 74 5.66 -48.05 -14.70
C ASN A 74 5.68 -46.62 -15.27
N GLN A 75 4.99 -46.38 -16.39
CA GLN A 75 4.78 -45.03 -16.93
C GLN A 75 3.91 -44.17 -15.99
N LEU A 76 2.84 -44.74 -15.42
CA LEU A 76 2.00 -44.06 -14.43
C LEU A 76 2.80 -43.70 -13.17
N VAL A 77 3.62 -44.62 -12.66
CA VAL A 77 4.48 -44.37 -11.49
C VAL A 77 5.45 -43.23 -11.79
N THR A 78 6.11 -43.25 -12.96
CA THR A 78 7.04 -42.18 -13.39
C THR A 78 6.35 -40.82 -13.45
N ARG A 79 5.12 -40.75 -13.99
CA ARG A 79 4.35 -39.52 -14.07
C ARG A 79 3.95 -38.98 -12.70
N ASN A 80 3.50 -39.85 -11.80
CA ASN A 80 3.15 -39.47 -10.43
C ASN A 80 4.38 -39.01 -9.63
N ALA A 81 5.51 -39.70 -9.78
CA ALA A 81 6.79 -39.29 -9.20
C ALA A 81 7.20 -37.88 -9.64
N HIS A 82 7.07 -37.59 -10.93
CA HIS A 82 7.41 -36.30 -11.50
C HIS A 82 6.53 -35.17 -10.94
N LEU A 83 5.21 -35.35 -10.93
CA LEU A 83 4.29 -34.33 -10.40
C LEU A 83 4.54 -34.08 -8.90
N ALA A 84 4.74 -35.14 -8.11
CA ALA A 84 5.06 -35.01 -6.70
C ALA A 84 6.39 -34.26 -6.49
N GLY A 85 7.41 -34.56 -7.30
CA GLY A 85 8.69 -33.86 -7.30
C GLY A 85 8.56 -32.37 -7.64
N GLU A 86 7.80 -32.04 -8.68
CA GLU A 86 7.56 -30.65 -9.09
C GLU A 86 6.79 -29.86 -8.02
N LEU A 87 5.75 -30.44 -7.42
CA LEU A 87 5.03 -29.80 -6.31
C LEU A 87 5.94 -29.50 -5.12
N GLN A 88 6.83 -30.44 -4.78
CA GLN A 88 7.83 -30.26 -3.73
C GLN A 88 8.85 -29.17 -4.07
N ARG A 89 9.28 -29.10 -5.33
CA ARG A 89 10.22 -28.09 -5.84
C ARG A 89 9.60 -26.69 -5.78
N VAL A 90 8.43 -26.51 -6.38
CA VAL A 90 7.70 -25.22 -6.39
C VAL A 90 7.42 -24.77 -4.95
N ARG A 91 6.95 -25.68 -4.08
CA ARG A 91 6.75 -25.37 -2.66
C ARG A 91 8.02 -24.85 -2.00
N ARG A 92 9.17 -25.48 -2.27
CA ARG A 92 10.45 -25.07 -1.69
C ARG A 92 10.86 -23.68 -2.17
N GLU A 93 10.75 -23.40 -3.46
CA GLU A 93 11.09 -22.09 -4.04
C GLU A 93 10.18 -20.99 -3.49
N VAL A 94 8.87 -21.22 -3.44
CA VAL A 94 7.89 -20.27 -2.90
C VAL A 94 8.12 -20.02 -1.41
N VAL A 95 8.25 -21.07 -0.59
CA VAL A 95 8.32 -20.93 0.88
C VAL A 95 9.69 -20.42 1.33
N ARG A 96 10.78 -20.90 0.72
CA ARG A 96 12.14 -20.57 1.17
C ARG A 96 12.67 -19.29 0.53
N GLN A 97 12.37 -19.07 -0.75
CA GLN A 97 12.94 -17.96 -1.52
C GLN A 97 11.92 -16.85 -1.79
N GLY A 98 10.63 -17.06 -1.50
CA GLY A 98 9.57 -16.09 -1.82
C GLY A 98 9.31 -15.94 -3.31
N ARG A 99 9.82 -16.86 -4.15
CA ARG A 99 9.70 -16.79 -5.61
C ARG A 99 8.32 -17.27 -6.05
N LEU A 100 7.40 -16.32 -6.20
CA LEU A 100 6.02 -16.61 -6.60
C LEU A 100 5.86 -16.90 -8.10
N ASP A 101 6.87 -16.59 -8.91
CA ASP A 101 6.86 -16.83 -10.36
C ASP A 101 7.21 -18.29 -10.74
N GLU A 102 7.50 -19.14 -9.75
CA GLU A 102 7.80 -20.54 -9.99
C GLU A 102 6.56 -21.34 -10.43
N ARG A 103 6.72 -22.27 -11.39
CA ARG A 103 5.61 -23.02 -11.99
C ARG A 103 5.86 -24.52 -12.00
N ILE A 104 4.78 -25.29 -11.97
CA ILE A 104 4.83 -26.75 -12.06
C ILE A 104 5.07 -27.11 -13.53
N THR A 105 6.07 -27.95 -13.79
CA THR A 105 6.30 -28.53 -15.12
C THR A 105 5.43 -29.76 -15.30
N ALA A 106 4.72 -29.85 -16.43
CA ALA A 106 3.94 -31.05 -16.74
C ALA A 106 4.85 -32.19 -17.21
N SER A 107 4.57 -33.42 -16.77
CA SER A 107 5.22 -34.61 -17.31
C SER A 107 4.87 -34.79 -18.80
N PRO A 108 5.78 -35.29 -19.66
CA PRO A 108 5.48 -35.55 -21.06
C PRO A 108 4.23 -36.42 -21.27
N GLY A 109 3.24 -35.86 -21.96
CA GLY A 109 1.97 -36.52 -22.25
C GLY A 109 0.85 -35.52 -22.57
N GLN A 110 -0.18 -35.98 -23.26
CA GLN A 110 -1.40 -35.22 -23.52
C GLN A 110 -2.52 -35.67 -22.58
N GLY A 111 -3.57 -34.85 -22.43
CA GLY A 111 -4.78 -35.19 -21.66
C GLY A 111 -4.84 -34.56 -20.26
N GLY A 112 -5.66 -35.16 -19.38
CA GLY A 112 -6.06 -34.56 -18.10
C GLY A 112 -4.91 -34.15 -17.17
N TRP A 113 -3.77 -34.83 -17.22
CA TRP A 113 -2.58 -34.48 -16.43
C TRP A 113 -2.02 -33.10 -16.80
N ALA A 114 -1.87 -32.82 -18.09
CA ALA A 114 -1.42 -31.52 -18.56
C ALA A 114 -2.45 -30.42 -18.24
N THR A 115 -3.74 -30.73 -18.40
CA THR A 115 -4.83 -29.81 -18.02
C THR A 115 -4.80 -29.46 -16.53
N ASN A 116 -4.55 -30.42 -15.65
CA ASN A 116 -4.47 -30.19 -14.20
C ASN A 116 -3.28 -29.30 -13.83
N VAL A 117 -2.10 -29.55 -14.42
CA VAL A 117 -0.91 -28.71 -14.21
C VAL A 117 -1.15 -27.29 -14.73
N ASN A 118 -1.76 -27.14 -15.91
CA ASN A 118 -2.11 -25.84 -16.47
C ASN A 118 -3.14 -25.11 -15.60
N ALA A 119 -4.15 -25.80 -15.08
CA ALA A 119 -5.12 -25.22 -14.16
C ALA A 119 -4.47 -24.76 -12.85
N ALA A 120 -3.55 -25.55 -12.28
CA ALA A 120 -2.79 -25.18 -11.10
C ALA A 120 -1.93 -23.93 -11.36
N ASN A 121 -1.20 -23.89 -12.49
CA ASN A 121 -0.39 -22.74 -12.86
C ASN A 121 -1.25 -21.49 -13.10
N GLN A 122 -2.42 -21.61 -13.73
CA GLN A 122 -3.36 -20.49 -13.92
C GLN A 122 -3.89 -19.94 -12.58
N LEU A 123 -4.10 -20.79 -11.58
CA LEU A 123 -4.47 -20.33 -10.23
C LEU A 123 -3.33 -19.54 -9.58
N VAL A 124 -2.08 -19.99 -9.76
CA VAL A 124 -0.90 -19.24 -9.29
C VAL A 124 -0.83 -17.89 -10.02
N ASP A 125 -0.93 -17.86 -11.35
CA ASP A 125 -0.90 -16.62 -12.13
C ASP A 125 -1.96 -15.61 -11.67
N ALA A 126 -3.19 -16.08 -11.42
CA ALA A 126 -4.31 -15.25 -10.97
C ALA A 126 -4.09 -14.61 -9.59
N LEU A 127 -3.20 -15.17 -8.76
CA LEU A 127 -2.82 -14.61 -7.47
C LEU A 127 -1.57 -13.73 -7.56
N VAL A 128 -0.57 -14.17 -8.32
CA VAL A 128 0.74 -13.54 -8.37
C VAL A 128 0.70 -12.21 -9.11
N GLY A 129 -0.01 -12.12 -10.25
CA GLY A 129 -0.10 -10.88 -11.03
C GLY A 129 -0.58 -9.68 -10.21
N PRO A 130 -1.75 -9.76 -9.55
CA PRO A 130 -2.27 -8.66 -8.73
C PRO A 130 -1.39 -8.29 -7.53
N VAL A 131 -0.76 -9.28 -6.89
CA VAL A 131 0.15 -9.03 -5.76
C VAL A 131 1.41 -8.30 -6.24
N SER A 132 2.04 -8.75 -7.33
CA SER A 132 3.21 -8.08 -7.91
C SER A 132 2.88 -6.66 -8.39
N ASN A 133 1.70 -6.43 -8.97
CA ASN A 133 1.26 -5.09 -9.36
C ASN A 133 1.07 -4.18 -8.13
N ALA A 134 0.50 -4.71 -7.04
CA ALA A 134 0.39 -3.97 -5.78
C ALA A 134 1.77 -3.62 -5.20
N THR A 135 2.71 -4.56 -5.16
CA THR A 135 4.08 -4.34 -4.67
C THR A 135 4.78 -3.24 -5.47
N ARG A 136 4.69 -3.28 -6.81
CA ARG A 136 5.27 -2.25 -7.67
C ARG A 136 4.76 -0.84 -7.34
N VAL A 137 3.46 -0.71 -7.05
CA VAL A 137 2.88 0.59 -6.68
C VAL A 137 3.31 1.01 -5.28
N LEU A 138 3.45 0.08 -4.33
CA LEU A 138 4.01 0.37 -3.01
C LEU A 138 5.47 0.85 -3.10
N ASP A 139 6.28 0.25 -3.99
CA ASP A 139 7.66 0.70 -4.26
C ASP A 139 7.68 2.10 -4.88
N ALA A 140 6.73 2.42 -5.76
CA ALA A 140 6.55 3.76 -6.30
C ALA A 140 6.17 4.78 -5.22
N ILE A 141 5.27 4.43 -4.31
CA ILE A 141 4.96 5.26 -3.14
C ILE A 141 6.20 5.51 -2.29
N ALA A 142 7.01 4.48 -2.04
CA ALA A 142 8.23 4.58 -1.25
C ALA A 142 9.29 5.48 -1.90
N SER A 143 9.33 5.55 -3.23
CA SER A 143 10.20 6.47 -3.98
C SER A 143 9.60 7.86 -4.18
N GLY A 144 8.38 8.11 -3.71
CA GLY A 144 7.67 9.39 -3.80
C GLY A 144 6.87 9.58 -5.10
N ASP A 145 6.80 8.59 -5.98
CA ASP A 145 5.92 8.61 -7.15
C ASP A 145 4.49 8.22 -6.76
N LEU A 146 3.68 9.23 -6.46
CA LEU A 146 2.27 9.08 -6.13
C LEU A 146 1.35 9.11 -7.37
N THR A 147 1.90 9.01 -8.59
CA THR A 147 1.10 8.96 -9.83
C THR A 147 0.69 7.54 -10.18
N GLN A 148 1.46 6.54 -9.72
CA GLN A 148 1.17 5.13 -9.98
C GLN A 148 -0.11 4.68 -9.27
N ARG A 149 -0.84 3.77 -9.90
CA ARG A 149 -2.03 3.11 -9.34
C ARG A 149 -2.00 1.62 -9.68
N VAL A 150 -2.59 0.83 -8.78
CA VAL A 150 -2.85 -0.59 -9.03
C VAL A 150 -4.01 -0.68 -10.01
N ASP A 151 -3.80 -1.37 -11.12
CA ASP A 151 -4.89 -1.69 -12.04
C ASP A 151 -5.84 -2.68 -11.36
N LEU A 152 -7.12 -2.31 -11.32
CA LEU A 152 -8.18 -3.17 -10.79
C LEU A 152 -8.75 -4.12 -11.86
N HIS A 153 -8.15 -4.11 -13.05
CA HIS A 153 -8.44 -5.03 -14.13
C HIS A 153 -7.17 -5.82 -14.46
N ASP A 154 -7.36 -7.08 -14.78
CA ASP A 154 -6.34 -7.95 -15.34
C ASP A 154 -6.79 -8.28 -16.78
N GLY A 155 -6.26 -7.53 -17.74
CA GLY A 155 -6.73 -7.52 -19.13
C GLY A 155 -8.23 -7.23 -19.24
N ASN A 156 -9.01 -8.23 -19.65
CA ASN A 156 -10.47 -8.10 -19.84
C ASN A 156 -11.31 -8.39 -18.59
N ARG A 157 -10.70 -8.73 -17.44
CA ARG A 157 -11.45 -9.12 -16.23
C ARG A 157 -11.16 -8.15 -15.09
N GLN A 158 -12.23 -7.66 -14.46
CA GLN A 158 -12.09 -6.90 -13.23
C GLN A 158 -11.70 -7.82 -12.07
N LEU A 159 -10.73 -7.41 -11.25
CA LEU A 159 -10.38 -8.08 -10.00
C LEU A 159 -11.62 -8.16 -9.10
N ARG A 160 -11.77 -9.29 -8.40
CA ARG A 160 -12.91 -9.56 -7.50
C ARG A 160 -12.41 -9.97 -6.11
N GLY A 161 -13.32 -9.95 -5.15
CA GLY A 161 -13.06 -10.39 -3.77
C GLY A 161 -11.87 -9.68 -3.14
N ASP A 162 -10.99 -10.47 -2.53
CA ASP A 162 -9.84 -9.99 -1.75
C ASP A 162 -8.78 -9.29 -2.61
N LEU A 163 -8.56 -9.75 -3.84
CA LEU A 163 -7.59 -9.11 -4.76
C LEU A 163 -8.04 -7.68 -5.11
N ARG A 164 -9.35 -7.47 -5.33
CA ARG A 164 -9.91 -6.13 -5.52
C ARG A 164 -9.82 -5.28 -4.25
N ARG A 165 -9.98 -5.90 -3.08
CA ARG A 165 -9.85 -5.21 -1.78
C ARG A 165 -8.42 -4.74 -1.57
N LEU A 166 -7.43 -5.58 -1.89
CA LEU A 166 -6.01 -5.23 -1.86
C LEU A 166 -5.71 -4.04 -2.77
N GLY A 167 -6.05 -4.14 -4.06
CA GLY A 167 -5.79 -3.06 -5.02
C GLY A 167 -6.47 -1.75 -4.65
N ARG A 168 -7.73 -1.79 -4.18
CA ARG A 168 -8.43 -0.59 -3.68
C ARG A 168 -7.79 -0.03 -2.42
N GLY A 169 -7.27 -0.88 -1.54
CA GLY A 169 -6.55 -0.47 -0.34
C GLY A 169 -5.30 0.34 -0.70
N VAL A 170 -4.45 -0.21 -1.58
CA VAL A 170 -3.24 0.46 -2.06
C VAL A 170 -3.59 1.79 -2.74
N ASN A 171 -4.56 1.79 -3.67
CA ASN A 171 -4.97 3.02 -4.36
C ASN A 171 -5.46 4.10 -3.37
N ARG A 172 -6.21 3.72 -2.34
CA ARG A 172 -6.64 4.66 -1.30
C ARG A 172 -5.47 5.28 -0.54
N THR A 173 -4.43 4.49 -0.24
CA THR A 173 -3.21 5.01 0.38
C THR A 173 -2.52 6.04 -0.54
N VAL A 174 -2.42 5.74 -1.84
CA VAL A 174 -1.85 6.70 -2.80
C VAL A 174 -2.68 7.99 -2.85
N ASP A 175 -4.01 7.89 -2.86
CA ASP A 175 -4.90 9.05 -2.89
C ASP A 175 -4.74 9.91 -1.63
N GLN A 176 -4.67 9.28 -0.45
CA GLN A 176 -4.44 9.99 0.83
C GLN A 176 -3.09 10.72 0.85
N LEU A 177 -2.01 10.05 0.42
CA LEU A 177 -0.68 10.65 0.35
C LEU A 177 -0.62 11.80 -0.68
N SER A 178 -1.29 11.64 -1.82
CA SER A 178 -1.31 12.67 -2.88
C SER A 178 -2.01 13.93 -2.40
N LEU A 179 -3.16 13.77 -1.73
CA LEU A 179 -3.92 14.89 -1.16
C LEU A 179 -3.11 15.59 -0.06
N PHE A 180 -2.50 14.83 0.84
CA PHE A 180 -1.70 15.40 1.93
C PHE A 180 -0.48 16.15 1.42
N THR A 181 0.29 15.55 0.50
CA THR A 181 1.49 16.17 -0.07
C THR A 181 1.13 17.44 -0.85
N GLY A 182 0.07 17.40 -1.66
CA GLY A 182 -0.39 18.59 -2.38
C GLY A 182 -0.80 19.74 -1.45
N GLU A 183 -1.45 19.42 -0.33
CA GLU A 183 -1.87 20.43 0.64
C GLU A 183 -0.69 21.03 1.42
N LEU A 184 0.28 20.20 1.80
CA LEU A 184 1.52 20.68 2.41
C LEU A 184 2.31 21.58 1.46
N THR A 185 2.49 21.19 0.20
CA THR A 185 3.18 22.01 -0.80
C THR A 185 2.47 23.34 -1.01
N ARG A 186 1.14 23.34 -1.06
CA ARG A 186 0.34 24.56 -1.18
C ARG A 186 0.56 25.51 -0.01
N ILE A 187 0.49 25.01 1.23
CA ILE A 187 0.67 25.83 2.45
C ILE A 187 2.09 26.34 2.56
N ALA A 188 3.09 25.51 2.27
CA ALA A 188 4.49 25.91 2.26
C ALA A 188 4.72 27.07 1.28
N ARG A 189 4.09 27.04 0.10
CA ARG A 189 4.14 28.14 -0.86
C ARG A 189 3.40 29.38 -0.35
N GLU A 190 2.16 29.24 0.12
CA GLU A 190 1.36 30.39 0.59
C GLU A 190 2.02 31.11 1.77
N VAL A 191 2.48 30.37 2.78
CA VAL A 191 3.08 30.93 4.00
C VAL A 191 4.55 31.29 3.80
N GLY A 192 5.31 30.47 3.09
CA GLY A 192 6.76 30.60 2.98
C GLY A 192 7.25 31.48 1.85
N THR A 193 6.59 31.49 0.68
CA THR A 193 7.07 32.24 -0.50
C THR A 193 6.14 33.37 -0.91
N GLU A 194 4.83 33.20 -0.80
CA GLU A 194 3.86 34.22 -1.24
C GLU A 194 3.50 35.23 -0.14
N GLY A 195 3.88 34.96 1.11
CA GLY A 195 3.52 35.80 2.26
C GLY A 195 2.01 35.91 2.52
N ARG A 196 1.22 35.01 1.94
CA ARG A 196 -0.24 34.95 2.11
C ARG A 196 -0.55 34.15 3.37
N LEU A 197 -0.51 34.86 4.50
CA LEU A 197 -0.76 34.29 5.80
C LEU A 197 -2.26 33.96 5.99
N GLY A 198 -2.56 32.85 6.69
CA GLY A 198 -3.92 32.41 7.00
C GLY A 198 -4.46 31.26 6.14
N GLY A 199 -3.66 30.74 5.20
CA GLY A 199 -3.98 29.49 4.48
C GLY A 199 -4.10 28.31 5.44
N ARG A 200 -5.20 27.55 5.36
CA ARG A 200 -5.42 26.34 6.16
C ARG A 200 -5.54 25.11 5.26
N ALA A 201 -5.00 24.00 5.74
CA ALA A 201 -5.20 22.69 5.17
C ALA A 201 -6.65 22.23 5.36
N LYS A 202 -7.27 21.71 4.31
CA LYS A 202 -8.57 21.03 4.42
C LYS A 202 -8.38 19.64 5.01
N VAL A 203 -9.01 19.39 6.17
CA VAL A 203 -8.91 18.11 6.91
C VAL A 203 -9.94 17.07 6.43
N GLN A 204 -10.78 17.40 5.45
CA GLN A 204 -11.85 16.49 5.01
C GLN A 204 -11.28 15.22 4.37
N GLY A 205 -11.63 14.06 4.93
CA GLY A 205 -11.22 12.74 4.43
C GLY A 205 -9.92 12.20 5.04
N LEU A 206 -9.21 12.99 5.85
CA LEU A 206 -8.06 12.52 6.62
C LEU A 206 -8.51 11.90 7.94
N THR A 207 -7.96 10.74 8.27
CA THR A 207 -8.26 9.98 9.49
C THR A 207 -6.98 9.56 10.20
N GLY A 208 -7.03 9.35 11.51
CA GLY A 208 -5.87 8.93 12.30
C GLY A 208 -4.75 9.97 12.28
N ASP A 209 -3.51 9.52 12.18
CA ASP A 209 -2.31 10.36 12.25
C ASP A 209 -2.30 11.48 11.20
N TRP A 210 -2.85 11.23 10.01
CA TRP A 210 -2.96 12.23 8.96
C TRP A 210 -3.76 13.46 9.40
N ARG A 211 -4.85 13.23 10.13
CA ARG A 211 -5.67 14.31 10.67
C ARG A 211 -4.89 15.09 11.72
N MET A 212 -4.22 14.37 12.63
CA MET A 212 -3.43 14.98 13.71
C MET A 212 -2.33 15.89 13.17
N VAL A 213 -1.54 15.40 12.20
CA VAL A 213 -0.47 16.19 11.58
C VAL A 213 -1.03 17.42 10.87
N THR A 214 -2.14 17.26 10.14
CA THR A 214 -2.78 18.37 9.43
C THR A 214 -3.32 19.44 10.40
N GLU A 215 -3.93 19.04 11.50
CA GLU A 215 -4.40 19.95 12.56
C GLU A 215 -3.24 20.65 13.27
N ALA A 216 -2.13 19.96 13.50
CA ALA A 216 -0.91 20.53 14.07
C ALA A 216 -0.30 21.61 13.15
N VAL A 217 -0.16 21.31 11.85
CA VAL A 217 0.32 22.29 10.84
C VAL A 217 -0.60 23.50 10.76
N ASN A 218 -1.92 23.28 10.76
CA ASN A 218 -2.90 24.37 10.78
C ASN A 218 -2.79 25.26 12.02
N THR A 219 -2.57 24.66 13.19
CA THR A 219 -2.40 25.39 14.45
C THR A 219 -1.11 26.20 14.43
N MET A 220 -0.01 25.61 13.98
CA MET A 220 1.27 26.31 13.81
C MET A 220 1.14 27.49 12.84
N ALA A 221 0.59 27.27 11.65
CA ALA A 221 0.39 28.31 10.64
C ALA A 221 -0.52 29.44 11.15
N SER A 222 -1.59 29.11 11.88
CA SER A 222 -2.50 30.11 12.46
C SER A 222 -1.83 30.96 13.54
N ARG A 223 -0.99 30.35 14.39
CA ARG A 223 -0.25 31.09 15.44
C ARG A 223 0.77 32.04 14.81
N LEU A 224 1.59 31.53 13.90
CA LEU A 224 2.57 32.34 13.18
C LEU A 224 1.91 33.48 12.39
N THR A 225 0.78 33.20 11.73
CA THR A 225 0.00 34.22 11.01
C THR A 225 -0.46 35.34 11.94
N ALA A 226 -1.05 34.98 13.08
CA ALA A 226 -1.54 35.98 14.04
C ALA A 226 -0.37 36.82 14.58
N GLN A 227 0.75 36.18 14.90
CA GLN A 227 1.92 36.85 15.44
C GLN A 227 2.53 37.85 14.45
N VAL A 228 2.74 37.44 13.20
CA VAL A 228 3.29 38.33 12.16
C VAL A 228 2.31 39.45 11.80
N ARG A 229 0.99 39.17 11.75
CA ARG A 229 -0.02 40.20 11.44
C ARG A 229 -0.10 41.27 12.53
N ASP A 230 -0.08 40.90 13.81
CA ASP A 230 -0.10 41.86 14.92
C ASP A 230 1.14 42.78 14.87
N ILE A 231 2.32 42.21 14.62
CA ILE A 231 3.56 42.99 14.43
C ILE A 231 3.43 43.96 13.25
N ALA A 232 2.87 43.51 12.12
CA ALA A 232 2.66 44.34 10.94
C ALA A 232 1.66 45.49 11.20
N GLU A 233 0.60 45.24 11.97
CA GLU A 233 -0.38 46.27 12.36
C GLU A 233 0.27 47.35 13.23
N VAL A 234 1.07 46.97 14.21
CA VAL A 234 1.77 47.90 15.10
C VAL A 234 2.84 48.70 14.35
N THR A 235 3.66 48.06 13.51
CA THR A 235 4.63 48.79 12.69
C THR A 235 3.97 49.74 11.69
N THR A 236 2.80 49.39 11.15
CA THR A 236 2.01 50.29 10.31
C THR A 236 1.46 51.48 11.10
N ALA A 237 1.00 51.26 12.35
CA ALA A 237 0.53 52.33 13.23
C ALA A 237 1.66 53.31 13.57
N VAL A 238 2.83 52.79 13.92
CA VAL A 238 4.05 53.58 14.17
C VAL A 238 4.42 54.41 12.95
N ALA A 239 4.40 53.83 11.75
CA ALA A 239 4.68 54.56 10.50
C ALA A 239 3.67 55.68 10.20
N ARG A 240 2.45 55.60 10.76
CA ARG A 240 1.43 56.65 10.68
C ARG A 240 1.49 57.65 11.85
N GLY A 241 2.45 57.49 12.76
CA GLY A 241 2.63 58.34 13.94
C GLY A 241 1.76 57.95 15.15
N ASP A 242 1.07 56.81 15.11
CA ASP A 242 0.35 56.28 16.27
C ASP A 242 1.30 55.40 17.11
N LEU A 243 1.86 56.00 18.14
CA LEU A 243 2.82 55.37 19.08
C LEU A 243 2.13 54.79 20.31
N THR A 244 0.79 54.70 20.31
CA THR A 244 0.02 54.14 21.43
C THR A 244 -0.21 52.63 21.30
N ARG A 245 0.13 52.06 20.13
CA ARG A 245 -0.07 50.64 19.79
C ARG A 245 1.13 49.80 20.19
N GLN A 246 0.89 48.67 20.85
CA GLN A 246 1.91 47.66 21.12
C GLN A 246 1.50 46.30 20.54
N VAL A 247 2.49 45.46 20.26
CA VAL A 247 2.28 44.06 19.89
C VAL A 247 1.81 43.31 21.13
N THR A 248 0.67 42.63 21.04
CA THR A 248 -0.01 42.02 22.18
C THR A 248 -0.05 40.50 22.12
N VAL A 249 -0.04 39.93 20.91
CA VAL A 249 -0.09 38.49 20.66
C VAL A 249 0.93 37.71 21.47
N GLU A 250 0.54 36.53 21.98
CA GLU A 250 1.45 35.63 22.68
C GLU A 250 2.49 35.07 21.71
N ALA A 251 3.76 35.13 22.10
CA ALA A 251 4.89 34.65 21.31
C ALA A 251 5.94 34.00 22.22
N THR A 252 6.74 33.11 21.65
CA THR A 252 7.83 32.40 22.33
C THR A 252 9.04 32.32 21.41
N GLY A 253 10.25 32.18 21.96
CA GLY A 253 11.49 32.07 21.19
C GLY A 253 11.80 33.34 20.39
N GLU A 254 12.32 33.18 19.18
CA GLU A 254 12.73 34.29 18.29
C GLU A 254 11.61 35.30 18.03
N LEU A 255 10.36 34.84 18.01
CA LEU A 255 9.21 35.70 17.76
C LEU A 255 8.83 36.54 18.98
N LEU A 256 9.13 36.05 20.19
CA LEU A 256 9.02 36.86 21.41
C LEU A 256 10.09 37.96 21.43
N GLU A 257 11.32 37.63 21.03
CA GLU A 257 12.39 38.62 20.91
C GLU A 257 11.99 39.72 19.92
N LEU A 258 11.48 39.35 18.74
CA LEU A 258 10.99 40.31 17.75
C LEU A 258 9.87 41.20 18.32
N LYS A 259 8.89 40.61 19.01
CA LYS A 259 7.82 41.35 19.70
C LYS A 259 8.39 42.38 20.67
N LEU A 260 9.33 41.98 21.52
CA LEU A 260 9.95 42.86 22.51
C LEU A 260 10.76 43.97 21.86
N THR A 261 11.51 43.67 20.80
CA THR A 261 12.25 44.69 20.03
C THR A 261 11.32 45.72 19.42
N VAL A 262 10.23 45.29 18.79
CA VAL A 262 9.24 46.20 18.19
C VAL A 262 8.59 47.08 19.27
N ASN A 263 8.15 46.50 20.39
CA ASN A 263 7.55 47.29 21.48
C ASN A 263 8.55 48.28 22.08
N THR A 264 9.81 47.87 22.31
CA THR A 264 10.87 48.78 22.79
C THR A 264 11.08 49.96 21.83
N MET A 265 11.07 49.69 20.52
CA MET A 265 11.17 50.74 19.50
C MET A 265 9.96 51.70 19.57
N VAL A 266 8.74 51.20 19.75
CA VAL A 266 7.55 52.05 19.92
C VAL A 266 7.70 52.95 21.15
N ASP A 267 8.11 52.38 22.28
CA ASP A 267 8.27 53.12 23.53
C ASP A 267 9.33 54.22 23.41
N GLN A 268 10.47 53.92 22.77
CA GLN A 268 11.54 54.90 22.52
C GLN A 268 11.09 56.03 21.59
N LEU A 269 10.36 55.72 20.51
CA LEU A 269 9.80 56.72 19.61
C LEU A 269 8.76 57.60 20.32
N GLY A 270 7.91 57.01 21.16
CA GLY A 270 6.91 57.73 21.95
C GLY A 270 7.55 58.74 22.89
N ALA A 271 8.54 58.30 23.66
CA ALA A 271 9.28 59.17 24.57
C ALA A 271 10.02 60.30 23.83
N PHE A 272 10.57 60.03 22.64
CA PHE A 272 11.20 61.05 21.81
C PHE A 272 10.19 62.08 21.29
N ALA A 273 9.02 61.64 20.83
CA ALA A 273 7.96 62.53 20.35
C ALA A 273 7.43 63.46 21.46
N ASP A 274 7.25 62.92 22.67
CA ASP A 274 6.86 63.70 23.85
C ASP A 274 7.92 64.77 24.19
N GLU A 275 9.20 64.38 24.12
CA GLU A 275 10.31 65.27 24.47
C GLU A 275 10.50 66.41 23.45
N VAL A 276 10.40 66.10 22.16
CA VAL A 276 10.43 67.13 21.10
C VAL A 276 9.25 68.09 21.26
N THR A 277 8.06 67.59 21.60
CA THR A 277 6.88 68.44 21.84
C THR A 277 7.09 69.35 23.06
N ARG A 278 7.68 68.82 24.14
CA ARG A 278 8.02 69.60 25.34
C ARG A 278 9.02 70.71 25.03
N VAL A 279 10.15 70.38 24.40
CA VAL A 279 11.20 71.35 24.04
C VAL A 279 10.67 72.40 23.07
N ALA A 280 9.89 72.00 22.06
CA ALA A 280 9.26 72.95 21.13
C ALA A 280 8.33 73.95 21.84
N ARG A 281 7.60 73.51 22.87
CA ARG A 281 6.73 74.37 23.69
C ARG A 281 7.55 75.33 24.57
N GLU A 282 8.57 74.84 25.25
CA GLU A 282 9.45 75.66 26.11
C GLU A 282 10.18 76.74 25.32
N VAL A 283 10.74 76.38 24.17
CA VAL A 283 11.48 77.29 23.30
C VAL A 283 10.54 78.24 22.56
N GLY A 284 9.44 77.73 22.01
CA GLY A 284 8.55 78.48 21.12
C GLY A 284 7.50 79.33 21.84
N THR A 285 6.93 78.84 22.94
CA THR A 285 5.83 79.52 23.65
C THR A 285 6.25 80.12 24.99
N GLU A 286 7.21 79.51 25.69
CA GLU A 286 7.66 79.98 27.02
C GLU A 286 8.95 80.82 26.96
N GLY A 287 9.59 80.90 25.79
CA GLY A 287 10.79 81.71 25.55
C GLY A 287 12.02 81.23 26.34
N GLN A 288 12.00 80.00 26.86
CA GLN A 288 13.12 79.42 27.59
C GLN A 288 14.11 78.79 26.62
N LEU A 289 15.17 79.52 26.32
CA LEU A 289 16.26 79.08 25.44
C LEU A 289 17.29 78.29 26.27
N GLY A 290 17.34 76.97 26.09
CA GLY A 290 18.35 76.09 26.73
C GLY A 290 17.85 74.72 27.22
N GLY A 291 16.57 74.39 27.04
CA GLY A 291 16.05 73.06 27.38
C GLY A 291 16.60 72.00 26.43
N ARG A 292 17.46 71.11 26.95
CA ARG A 292 17.92 69.93 26.19
C ARG A 292 16.87 68.84 26.24
N ALA A 293 16.71 68.13 25.12
CA ALA A 293 15.95 66.89 25.14
C ALA A 293 16.69 65.83 25.98
N GLN A 294 16.00 65.05 26.80
CA GLN A 294 16.58 63.95 27.56
C GLN A 294 15.67 62.73 27.60
N VAL A 295 15.90 61.81 26.67
CA VAL A 295 15.21 60.53 26.57
C VAL A 295 16.05 59.44 27.25
N ARG A 296 15.44 58.65 28.15
CA ARG A 296 16.13 57.55 28.84
C ARG A 296 16.16 56.29 27.96
N GLY A 297 17.30 55.60 27.93
CA GLY A 297 17.42 54.29 27.27
C GLY A 297 17.61 54.33 25.76
N VAL A 298 17.85 55.50 25.16
CA VAL A 298 18.20 55.64 23.74
C VAL A 298 19.71 55.54 23.51
N SER A 299 20.10 54.98 22.36
CA SER A 299 21.49 54.78 21.95
C SER A 299 21.66 55.03 20.44
N GLY A 300 22.90 55.23 19.99
CA GLY A 300 23.21 55.54 18.59
C GLY A 300 22.60 56.87 18.14
N VAL A 301 22.08 56.91 16.90
CA VAL A 301 21.51 58.12 16.27
C VAL A 301 20.43 58.78 17.15
N TRP A 302 19.66 58.01 17.91
CA TRP A 302 18.62 58.52 18.81
C TRP A 302 19.19 59.35 19.95
N LYS A 303 20.32 58.93 20.51
CA LYS A 303 21.02 59.68 21.54
C LYS A 303 21.60 60.95 20.95
N ASP A 304 22.24 60.86 19.78
CA ASP A 304 22.83 62.00 19.11
C ASP A 304 21.79 63.07 18.77
N LEU A 305 20.59 62.69 18.33
CA LEU A 305 19.48 63.62 18.08
C LEU A 305 18.96 64.28 19.36
N THR A 306 18.98 63.57 20.48
CA THR A 306 18.52 64.07 21.78
C THR A 306 19.55 65.04 22.38
N ASP A 307 20.85 64.73 22.24
CA ASP A 307 21.95 65.55 22.76
C ASP A 307 22.16 66.86 21.96
N ASN A 308 21.71 66.90 20.70
CA ASN A 308 21.84 68.05 19.80
C ASN A 308 20.62 68.99 19.78
N VAL A 309 19.52 68.64 20.46
CA VAL A 309 18.26 69.42 20.51
C VAL A 309 18.10 70.11 21.86
#